data_AF-A0A533RWV5-F1
#
_entry.id   AF-A0A533RWV5-F1
#
_cell.length_a   1.000
_cell.length_b   1.000
_cell.length_c   1.000
_cell.angle_alpha   90.00
_cell.angle_beta   90.00
_cell.angle_gamma   90.00
#
_symmetry.space_group_name_H-M   'P 1'
#
loop_
_entity.id
_entity.type
_entity.pdbx_description
1 polymer ?
#
loop_
_entity_poly.entity_id
_entity_poly.type
_entity_poly.pdbx_seq_one_letter_code
_entity_poly.pdbx_strand_id
1 'polypeptide(L)'
;MSKVTPITEQFQHFLTELRETFWGDLYGQTQQAWKAFFQAQSERERQRYLGFSPYQRSQQPKPDARNGYYHRDFVTRLGTLRLRVARTRLRGFLPVGIARFQRRAEEVLLLIREAFLRGISTRQVGRVVATLTGEVVSAQTVSKLTRALDQAVRQFHQAVLHDEWAYLFLDGVSLRVRRPAGRKRVQMLVAYGVRADGSRQLLAFLRSLGESQAAWEGLLQDLYRRGLVGRQLQLIVTDGCPGLAAALQAVYPHVPHQRCWVHKMRNILEHVRKGDYEAVKA
;
A
#
# COMPACT_ATOMS: atom_id res chain seq x y z
N MET A 1 0.84 41.27 -9.98
CA MET A 1 1.22 40.09 -9.17
C MET A 1 -0.04 39.26 -8.94
N SER A 2 -0.28 38.24 -9.77
CA SER A 2 -1.37 37.30 -9.53
C SER A 2 -1.07 36.56 -8.22
N LYS A 3 -1.96 36.67 -7.22
CA LYS A 3 -1.90 35.84 -6.02
C LYS A 3 -1.93 34.38 -6.47
N VAL A 4 -0.84 33.65 -6.25
CA VAL A 4 -0.80 32.20 -6.42
C VAL A 4 -1.82 31.63 -5.45
N THR A 5 -2.99 31.27 -5.98
CA THR A 5 -4.06 30.65 -5.22
C THR A 5 -3.51 29.29 -4.76
N PRO A 6 -3.52 28.98 -3.45
CA PRO A 6 -3.03 27.69 -3.00
C PRO A 6 -3.86 26.58 -3.67
N ILE A 7 -3.20 25.50 -4.11
CA ILE A 7 -3.80 24.36 -4.84
C ILE A 7 -5.13 23.90 -4.20
N THR A 8 -5.24 24.03 -2.88
CA THR A 8 -6.45 23.74 -2.10
C THR A 8 -7.67 24.59 -2.46
N GLU A 9 -7.53 25.89 -2.72
CA GLU A 9 -8.67 26.77 -3.05
C GLU A 9 -9.15 26.54 -4.48
N GLN A 10 -8.23 26.45 -5.45
CA GLN A 10 -8.58 26.09 -6.83
C GLN A 10 -9.23 24.72 -6.93
N PHE A 11 -8.72 23.74 -6.18
CA PHE A 11 -9.31 22.41 -6.14
C PHE A 11 -10.68 22.41 -5.45
N GLN A 12 -10.89 23.19 -4.40
CA GLN A 12 -12.22 23.33 -3.79
C GLN A 12 -13.21 24.00 -4.73
N HIS A 13 -12.79 25.04 -5.45
CA HIS A 13 -13.64 25.70 -6.44
C HIS A 13 -14.00 24.75 -7.59
N PHE A 14 -13.02 24.02 -8.13
CA PHE A 14 -13.26 22.97 -9.13
C PHE A 14 -14.25 21.91 -8.64
N LEU A 15 -14.14 21.45 -7.39
CA LEU A 15 -15.10 20.48 -6.82
C LEU A 15 -16.51 21.06 -6.70
N THR A 16 -16.64 22.35 -6.39
CA THR A 16 -17.93 23.04 -6.33
C THR A 16 -18.53 23.16 -7.73
N GLU A 17 -17.78 23.63 -8.72
CA GLU A 17 -18.23 23.69 -10.11
C GLU A 17 -18.61 22.30 -10.64
N LEU A 18 -17.80 21.27 -10.38
CA LEU A 18 -18.07 19.92 -10.86
C LEU A 18 -19.38 19.35 -10.28
N ARG A 19 -19.72 19.73 -9.03
CA ARG A 19 -21.01 19.40 -8.41
C ARG A 19 -22.19 20.14 -9.04
N GLU A 20 -21.98 21.33 -9.58
CA GLU A 20 -23.00 22.14 -10.25
C GLU A 20 -23.13 21.83 -11.76
N THR A 21 -22.24 21.02 -12.32
CA THR A 21 -22.28 20.61 -13.74
C THR A 21 -23.12 19.34 -13.97
N PHE A 22 -23.39 19.01 -15.25
CA PHE A 22 -24.01 17.74 -15.69
C PHE A 22 -23.42 16.50 -15.00
N TRP A 23 -22.11 16.50 -14.75
CA TRP A 23 -21.46 15.40 -14.06
C TRP A 23 -21.95 15.25 -12.62
N GLY A 24 -22.19 16.35 -11.90
CA GLY A 24 -22.77 16.36 -10.57
C GLY A 24 -24.16 15.71 -10.53
N ASP A 25 -25.03 16.09 -11.46
CA ASP A 25 -26.37 15.49 -11.60
C ASP A 25 -26.29 14.00 -11.91
N LEU A 26 -25.44 13.61 -12.86
CA LEU A 26 -25.21 12.20 -13.20
C LEU A 26 -24.67 11.41 -12.00
N TYR A 27 -23.73 11.98 -11.23
CA TYR A 27 -23.21 11.37 -10.01
C TYR A 27 -24.31 11.19 -8.96
N GLY A 28 -25.15 12.21 -8.75
CA GLY A 28 -26.28 12.15 -7.83
C GLY A 28 -27.29 11.08 -8.21
N GLN A 29 -27.69 11.03 -9.49
CA GLN A 29 -28.61 10.00 -10.01
C GLN A 29 -28.00 8.60 -9.89
N THR A 30 -26.72 8.44 -10.21
CA THR A 30 -26.02 7.16 -10.09
C THR A 30 -25.99 6.72 -8.62
N GLN A 31 -25.67 7.63 -7.69
CA GLN A 31 -25.67 7.34 -6.25
C GLN A 31 -27.05 6.88 -5.76
N GLN A 32 -28.13 7.54 -6.21
CA GLN A 32 -29.50 7.15 -5.89
C GLN A 32 -29.88 5.78 -6.48
N ALA A 33 -29.50 5.51 -7.73
CA ALA A 33 -29.74 4.23 -8.39
C ALA A 33 -29.04 3.07 -7.65
N TRP A 34 -27.76 3.25 -7.27
CA TRP A 34 -27.03 2.27 -6.47
C TRP A 34 -27.64 2.07 -5.07
N LYS A 35 -28.05 3.16 -4.43
CA LYS A 35 -28.76 3.11 -3.14
C LYS A 35 -30.09 2.35 -3.27
N ALA A 36 -30.85 2.56 -4.32
CA ALA A 36 -32.10 1.85 -4.58
C ALA A 36 -31.85 0.36 -4.85
N PHE A 37 -30.85 0.05 -5.68
CA PHE A 37 -30.43 -1.31 -6.00
C PHE A 37 -30.10 -2.13 -4.75
N PHE A 38 -29.22 -1.63 -3.88
CA PHE A 38 -28.83 -2.35 -2.65
C PHE A 38 -30.01 -2.55 -1.68
N GLN A 39 -30.90 -1.57 -1.54
CA GLN A 39 -32.08 -1.70 -0.69
C GLN A 39 -33.07 -2.74 -1.23
N ALA A 40 -33.38 -2.66 -2.52
CA ALA A 40 -34.27 -3.60 -3.19
C ALA A 40 -33.68 -5.03 -3.18
N GLN A 41 -32.36 -5.15 -3.33
CA GLN A 41 -31.69 -6.44 -3.23
C GLN A 41 -31.77 -7.01 -1.81
N SER A 42 -31.52 -6.20 -0.79
CA SER A 42 -31.66 -6.63 0.61
C SER A 42 -33.08 -7.10 0.95
N GLU A 43 -34.10 -6.42 0.41
CA GLU A 43 -35.50 -6.82 0.60
C GLU A 43 -35.83 -8.15 -0.08
N ARG A 44 -35.40 -8.32 -1.34
CA ARG A 44 -35.58 -9.56 -2.11
C ARG A 44 -34.89 -10.74 -1.44
N GLU A 45 -33.66 -10.56 -0.98
CA GLU A 45 -32.90 -11.61 -0.30
C GLU A 45 -33.52 -11.98 1.05
N ARG A 46 -33.99 -11.01 1.84
CA ARG A 46 -34.74 -11.31 3.06
C ARG A 46 -36.01 -12.11 2.75
N GLN A 47 -36.72 -11.77 1.68
CA GLN A 47 -37.92 -12.50 1.28
C GLN A 47 -37.59 -13.95 0.89
N ARG A 48 -36.51 -14.17 0.13
CA ARG A 48 -36.00 -15.51 -0.19
C ARG A 48 -35.61 -16.29 1.07
N TYR A 49 -34.88 -15.66 1.99
CA TYR A 49 -34.49 -16.26 3.26
C TYR A 49 -35.71 -16.69 4.11
N LEU A 50 -36.76 -15.86 4.16
CA LEU A 50 -37.96 -16.18 4.92
C LEU A 50 -38.87 -17.21 4.22
N GLY A 51 -38.87 -17.26 2.89
CA GLY A 51 -39.69 -18.19 2.10
C GLY A 51 -41.18 -17.86 2.02
N PHE A 52 -41.62 -16.68 2.50
CA PHE A 52 -43.01 -16.25 2.45
C PHE A 52 -43.16 -14.75 2.19
N SER A 53 -44.28 -14.35 1.58
CA SER A 53 -44.60 -12.97 1.21
C SER A 53 -44.87 -12.07 2.43
N PRO A 54 -44.74 -10.74 2.29
CA PRO A 54 -45.15 -9.79 3.33
C PRO A 54 -46.60 -10.02 3.75
N TYR A 55 -46.86 -10.00 5.06
CA TYR A 55 -48.19 -10.19 5.66
C TYR A 55 -48.93 -11.49 5.31
N GLN A 56 -48.28 -12.45 4.64
CA GLN A 56 -48.88 -13.74 4.32
C GLN A 56 -49.23 -14.49 5.62
N ARG A 57 -50.48 -14.89 5.79
CA ARG A 57 -50.90 -15.75 6.91
C ARG A 57 -50.42 -17.18 6.65
N SER A 58 -50.03 -17.88 7.71
CA SER A 58 -49.63 -19.29 7.67
C SER A 58 -50.27 -20.00 8.85
N GLN A 59 -50.79 -21.21 8.63
CA GLN A 59 -51.28 -22.05 9.72
C GLN A 59 -50.12 -22.69 10.51
N GLN A 60 -48.95 -22.84 9.88
CA GLN A 60 -47.74 -23.33 10.54
C GLN A 60 -46.92 -22.19 11.15
N PRO A 61 -46.26 -22.42 12.30
CA PRO A 61 -45.39 -21.44 12.93
C PRO A 61 -44.18 -21.12 12.04
N LYS A 62 -43.90 -19.83 11.87
CA LYS A 62 -42.80 -19.35 11.02
C LYS A 62 -41.49 -19.36 11.80
N PRO A 63 -40.37 -19.81 11.20
CA PRO A 63 -39.08 -19.92 11.89
C PRO A 63 -38.46 -18.57 12.23
N ASP A 64 -38.74 -17.51 11.46
CA ASP A 64 -38.30 -16.14 11.72
C ASP A 64 -39.36 -15.17 11.16
N ALA A 65 -39.23 -13.88 11.47
CA ALA A 65 -40.15 -12.83 11.05
C ALA A 65 -39.42 -11.60 10.53
N ARG A 66 -40.11 -10.79 9.72
CA ARG A 66 -39.62 -9.45 9.34
C ARG A 66 -39.61 -8.56 10.58
N ASN A 67 -38.56 -7.76 10.76
CA ASN A 67 -38.46 -6.83 11.88
C ASN A 67 -38.10 -5.41 11.41
N GLY A 68 -38.64 -4.98 10.27
CA GLY A 68 -38.32 -3.68 9.67
C GLY A 68 -36.92 -3.63 9.07
N TYR A 69 -36.22 -2.51 9.33
CA TYR A 69 -34.95 -2.16 8.69
C TYR A 69 -33.95 -1.61 9.72
N TYR A 70 -32.67 -1.66 9.38
CA TYR A 70 -31.64 -0.86 10.04
C TYR A 70 -30.97 0.05 9.01
N HIS A 71 -30.40 1.16 9.48
CA HIS A 71 -29.70 2.09 8.62
C HIS A 71 -28.19 1.93 8.79
N ARG A 72 -27.46 2.04 7.69
CA ARG A 72 -26.01 2.05 7.70
C ARG A 72 -25.46 2.84 6.54
N ASP A 73 -24.33 3.46 6.77
CA ASP A 73 -23.55 4.10 5.72
C ASP A 73 -22.66 3.06 5.05
N PHE A 74 -22.59 3.13 3.72
CA PHE A 74 -21.72 2.30 2.91
C PHE A 74 -20.96 3.17 1.92
N VAL A 75 -19.65 3.22 2.10
CA VAL A 75 -18.78 4.19 1.43
C VAL A 75 -18.29 3.58 0.14
N THR A 76 -18.57 4.24 -0.98
CA THR A 76 -18.23 3.79 -2.33
C THR A 76 -17.41 4.86 -3.05
N ARG A 77 -16.90 4.52 -4.24
CA ARG A 77 -16.23 5.49 -5.12
C ARG A 77 -17.14 6.64 -5.59
N LEU A 78 -18.46 6.45 -5.51
CA LEU A 78 -19.48 7.43 -5.91
C LEU A 78 -19.95 8.28 -4.71
N GLY A 79 -19.33 8.12 -3.54
CA GLY A 79 -19.78 8.74 -2.31
C GLY A 79 -20.36 7.74 -1.30
N THR A 80 -20.81 8.30 -0.19
CA THR A 80 -21.39 7.53 0.92
C THR A 80 -22.87 7.27 0.67
N LEU A 81 -23.24 6.00 0.58
CA LEU A 81 -24.63 5.55 0.44
C LEU A 81 -25.23 5.31 1.83
N ARG A 82 -26.24 6.09 2.22
CA ARG A 82 -27.04 5.81 3.43
C ARG A 82 -28.11 4.76 3.08
N LEU A 83 -27.82 3.51 3.40
CA LEU A 83 -28.63 2.35 3.05
C LEU A 83 -29.63 2.00 4.16
N ARG A 84 -30.85 1.63 3.75
CA ARG A 84 -31.87 1.03 4.61
C ARG A 84 -31.91 -0.47 4.35
N VAL A 85 -31.31 -1.25 5.24
CA VAL A 85 -31.09 -2.68 5.03
C VAL A 85 -32.14 -3.48 5.78
N ALA A 86 -32.72 -4.46 5.09
CA ALA A 86 -33.77 -5.31 5.64
C ALA A 86 -33.23 -6.20 6.76
N ARG A 87 -34.00 -6.35 7.85
CA ARG A 87 -33.66 -7.25 8.97
C ARG A 87 -34.78 -8.20 9.32
N THR A 88 -34.40 -9.33 9.91
CA THR A 88 -35.31 -10.29 10.52
C THR A 88 -35.29 -10.17 12.05
N ARG A 89 -36.23 -10.82 12.74
CA ARG A 89 -36.40 -10.73 14.18
C ARG A 89 -35.29 -11.47 14.92
N LEU A 90 -34.92 -12.66 14.44
CA LEU A 90 -33.86 -13.48 15.02
C LEU A 90 -32.45 -13.09 14.55
N ARG A 91 -32.32 -12.10 13.65
CA ARG A 91 -31.03 -11.64 13.08
C ARG A 91 -30.22 -12.74 12.36
N GLY A 92 -30.88 -13.79 11.88
CA GLY A 92 -30.26 -14.88 11.11
C GLY A 92 -29.96 -14.53 9.64
N PHE A 93 -30.45 -13.37 9.16
CA PHE A 93 -30.27 -12.91 7.79
C PHE A 93 -29.20 -11.82 7.67
N LEU A 94 -28.31 -11.96 6.70
CA LEU A 94 -27.42 -10.91 6.19
C LEU A 94 -27.56 -10.83 4.67
N PRO A 95 -27.71 -9.63 4.10
CA PRO A 95 -27.76 -9.48 2.65
C PRO A 95 -26.40 -9.83 2.01
N VAL A 96 -26.47 -10.46 0.84
CA VAL A 96 -25.30 -10.77 0.01
C VAL A 96 -24.78 -9.47 -0.62
N GLY A 97 -23.48 -9.41 -0.88
CA GLY A 97 -22.80 -8.25 -1.47
C GLY A 97 -22.38 -7.17 -0.47
N ILE A 98 -22.88 -7.22 0.78
CA ILE A 98 -22.38 -6.35 1.86
C ILE A 98 -22.15 -7.17 3.12
N ALA A 99 -20.87 -7.46 3.42
CA ALA A 99 -20.51 -8.23 4.59
C ALA A 99 -20.86 -7.50 5.90
N ARG A 100 -21.04 -8.27 6.97
CA ARG A 100 -21.32 -7.75 8.31
C ARG A 100 -20.17 -6.82 8.74
N PHE A 101 -20.51 -5.62 9.20
CA PHE A 101 -19.56 -4.56 9.59
C PHE A 101 -18.67 -3.98 8.47
N GLN A 102 -18.81 -4.41 7.22
CA GLN A 102 -18.05 -3.87 6.09
C GLN A 102 -18.48 -2.43 5.79
N ARG A 103 -17.76 -1.41 6.25
CA ARG A 103 -18.17 0.00 6.03
C ARG A 103 -17.88 0.55 4.63
N ARG A 104 -16.93 -0.03 3.91
CA ARG A 104 -16.41 0.50 2.64
C ARG A 104 -16.40 -0.58 1.57
N ALA A 105 -16.69 -0.18 0.34
CA ALA A 105 -16.53 -1.00 -0.84
C ALA A 105 -15.03 -1.31 -1.07
N GLU A 106 -14.75 -2.42 -1.74
CA GLU A 106 -13.39 -2.93 -1.92
C GLU A 106 -12.51 -1.94 -2.72
N GLU A 107 -13.10 -1.26 -3.69
CA GLU A 107 -12.45 -0.26 -4.53
C GLU A 107 -11.93 0.93 -3.70
N VAL A 108 -12.66 1.31 -2.64
CA VAL A 108 -12.20 2.36 -1.71
C VAL A 108 -11.03 1.86 -0.86
N LEU A 109 -11.04 0.58 -0.47
CA LEU A 109 -9.93 -0.02 0.26
C LEU A 109 -8.67 -0.11 -0.60
N LEU A 110 -8.83 -0.49 -1.87
CA LEU A 110 -7.75 -0.50 -2.87
C LEU A 110 -7.19 0.91 -3.07
N LEU A 111 -8.04 1.91 -3.27
CA LEU A 111 -7.61 3.31 -3.39
C LEU A 111 -6.78 3.77 -2.18
N ILE A 112 -7.21 3.45 -0.96
CA ILE A 112 -6.46 3.78 0.27
C ILE A 112 -5.07 3.13 0.25
N ARG A 113 -4.97 1.86 -0.14
CA ARG A 113 -3.70 1.13 -0.23
C ARG A 113 -2.78 1.70 -1.32
N GLU A 114 -3.32 1.94 -2.51
CA GLU A 114 -2.60 2.48 -3.65
C GLU A 114 -2.06 3.90 -3.40
N ALA A 115 -2.85 4.75 -2.74
CA ALA A 115 -2.44 6.08 -2.33
C ALA A 115 -1.29 6.01 -1.30
N PHE A 116 -1.39 5.10 -0.33
CA PHE A 116 -0.34 4.88 0.66
C PHE A 116 0.97 4.38 0.02
N LEU A 117 0.88 3.41 -0.90
CA LEU A 117 2.05 2.86 -1.62
C LEU A 117 2.76 3.91 -2.49
N ARG A 118 2.03 4.91 -3.00
CA ARG A 118 2.59 6.08 -3.71
C ARG A 118 3.24 7.12 -2.79
N GLY A 119 3.37 6.83 -1.49
CA GLY A 119 4.06 7.69 -0.53
C GLY A 119 3.20 8.81 0.06
N ILE A 120 1.89 8.82 -0.18
CA ILE A 120 0.99 9.80 0.44
C ILE A 120 0.87 9.46 1.94
N SER A 121 1.06 10.45 2.81
CA SER A 121 0.99 10.22 4.26
C SER A 121 -0.41 9.75 4.68
N THR A 122 -0.51 8.95 5.76
CA THR A 122 -1.79 8.39 6.22
C THR A 122 -2.87 9.46 6.47
N ARG A 123 -2.48 10.65 6.93
CA ARG A 123 -3.39 11.80 7.10
C ARG A 123 -3.84 12.40 5.77
N GLN A 124 -2.94 12.51 4.79
CA GLN A 124 -3.27 13.01 3.46
C GLN A 124 -4.12 12.02 2.67
N VAL A 125 -3.85 10.71 2.76
CA VAL A 125 -4.70 9.66 2.17
C VAL A 125 -6.14 9.82 2.67
N GLY A 126 -6.31 9.99 3.99
CA GLY A 126 -7.62 10.22 4.59
C GLY A 126 -8.36 11.43 4.01
N ARG A 127 -7.65 12.53 3.75
CA ARG A 127 -8.21 13.76 3.15
C ARG A 127 -8.58 13.55 1.68
N VAL A 128 -7.71 12.91 0.89
CA VAL A 128 -7.97 12.61 -0.54
C VAL A 128 -9.19 11.71 -0.70
N VAL A 129 -9.27 10.66 0.13
CA VAL A 129 -10.41 9.73 0.10
C VAL A 129 -11.69 10.44 0.54
N ALA A 130 -11.62 11.36 1.51
CA ALA A 130 -12.77 12.15 1.93
C ALA A 130 -13.32 13.03 0.80
N THR A 131 -12.45 13.58 -0.05
CA THR A 131 -12.89 14.36 -1.23
C THR A 131 -13.73 13.54 -2.19
N LEU A 132 -13.34 12.29 -2.44
CA LEU A 132 -14.02 11.41 -3.40
C LEU A 132 -15.26 10.74 -2.81
N THR A 133 -15.21 10.35 -1.53
CA THR A 133 -16.22 9.48 -0.92
C THR A 133 -17.17 10.21 0.04
N GLY A 134 -16.87 11.46 0.39
CA GLY A 134 -17.59 12.22 1.40
C GLY A 134 -17.38 11.74 2.85
N GLU A 135 -16.61 10.67 3.07
CA GLU A 135 -16.33 10.14 4.41
C GLU A 135 -14.89 10.46 4.83
N VAL A 136 -14.72 11.09 5.99
CA VAL A 136 -13.39 11.32 6.57
C VAL A 136 -12.79 10.00 7.05
N VAL A 137 -11.73 9.54 6.39
CA VAL A 137 -10.98 8.35 6.82
C VAL A 137 -9.85 8.78 7.75
N SER A 138 -9.86 8.26 8.99
CA SER A 138 -8.81 8.57 9.97
C SER A 138 -7.45 7.97 9.58
N ALA A 139 -6.36 8.61 10.00
CA ALA A 139 -5.00 8.08 9.81
C ALA A 139 -4.81 6.69 10.45
N GLN A 140 -5.48 6.44 11.58
CA GLN A 140 -5.47 5.12 12.22
C GLN A 140 -6.18 4.08 11.34
N THR A 141 -7.31 4.43 10.72
CA THR A 141 -8.01 3.55 9.77
C THR A 141 -7.13 3.22 8.58
N VAL A 142 -6.46 4.21 7.98
CA VAL A 142 -5.51 3.98 6.88
C VAL A 142 -4.42 3.01 7.33
N SER A 143 -3.79 3.24 8.49
CA SER A 143 -2.77 2.33 9.03
C SER A 143 -3.31 0.91 9.26
N LYS A 144 -4.53 0.77 9.79
CA LYS A 144 -5.15 -0.55 9.99
C LYS A 144 -5.35 -1.30 8.67
N LEU A 145 -5.76 -0.59 7.61
CA LEU A 145 -6.00 -1.16 6.29
C LEU A 145 -4.72 -1.52 5.54
N THR A 146 -3.66 -0.74 5.74
CA THR A 146 -2.36 -0.99 5.11
C THR A 146 -1.54 -2.06 5.84
N ARG A 147 -1.85 -2.41 7.09
CA ARG A 147 -1.27 -3.59 7.76
C ARG A 147 -1.49 -4.91 7.01
N ALA A 148 -2.49 -4.98 6.12
CA ALA A 148 -2.64 -6.14 5.23
C ALA A 148 -1.39 -6.35 4.34
N LEU A 149 -0.62 -5.28 4.05
CA LEU A 149 0.63 -5.34 3.30
C LEU A 149 1.75 -6.03 4.09
N ASP A 150 1.66 -6.12 5.41
CA ASP A 150 2.68 -6.78 6.26
C ASP A 150 2.81 -8.27 5.89
N GLN A 151 1.75 -8.90 5.40
CA GLN A 151 1.82 -10.27 4.88
C GLN A 151 2.61 -10.33 3.57
N ALA A 152 2.37 -9.40 2.64
CA ALA A 152 3.10 -9.35 1.38
C ALA A 152 4.60 -9.07 1.61
N VAL A 153 4.92 -8.18 2.56
CA VAL A 153 6.31 -7.93 2.98
C VAL A 153 6.94 -9.20 3.57
N ARG A 154 6.23 -9.91 4.46
CA ARG A 154 6.74 -11.19 5.01
C ARG A 154 6.97 -12.23 3.93
N GLN A 155 6.04 -12.39 3.00
CA GLN A 155 6.18 -13.30 1.86
C GLN A 155 7.38 -12.91 0.99
N PHE A 156 7.59 -11.63 0.73
CA PHE A 156 8.77 -11.13 0.01
C PHE A 156 10.09 -11.50 0.71
N HIS A 157 10.18 -11.34 2.02
CA HIS A 157 11.37 -11.73 2.80
C HIS A 157 11.58 -13.25 2.89
N GLN A 158 10.53 -14.05 2.75
CA GLN A 158 10.60 -15.51 2.84
C GLN A 158 10.70 -16.20 1.48
N ALA A 159 10.50 -15.47 0.38
CA ALA A 159 10.49 -16.04 -0.95
C ALA A 159 11.83 -16.72 -1.27
N VAL A 160 11.77 -17.96 -1.77
CA VAL A 160 12.94 -18.69 -2.26
C VAL A 160 13.58 -17.89 -3.39
N LEU A 161 14.90 -17.82 -3.40
CA LEU A 161 15.70 -17.21 -4.44
C LEU A 161 16.32 -18.32 -5.29
N HIS A 162 16.25 -18.15 -6.61
CA HIS A 162 17.06 -18.95 -7.51
C HIS A 162 18.45 -18.34 -7.61
N ASP A 163 19.47 -19.18 -7.77
CA ASP A 163 20.85 -18.75 -7.90
C ASP A 163 21.18 -18.27 -9.32
N GLU A 164 20.31 -17.46 -9.93
CA GLU A 164 20.33 -17.05 -11.35
C GLU A 164 20.88 -15.64 -11.58
N TRP A 165 21.44 -15.02 -10.55
CA TRP A 165 21.86 -13.62 -10.56
C TRP A 165 23.30 -13.52 -11.04
N ALA A 166 23.54 -12.70 -12.07
CA ALA A 166 24.88 -12.42 -12.59
C ALA A 166 25.57 -11.32 -11.77
N TYR A 167 24.81 -10.32 -11.32
CA TYR A 167 25.34 -9.21 -10.50
C TYR A 167 24.50 -9.01 -9.24
N LEU A 168 25.17 -8.66 -8.14
CA LEU A 168 24.53 -8.28 -6.89
C LEU A 168 25.01 -6.90 -6.45
N PHE A 169 24.08 -5.96 -6.32
CA PHE A 169 24.33 -4.63 -5.77
C PHE A 169 23.88 -4.59 -4.32
N LEU A 170 24.76 -4.13 -3.44
CA LEU A 170 24.50 -3.98 -2.01
C LEU A 170 24.72 -2.54 -1.60
N ASP A 171 23.72 -1.95 -0.94
CA ASP A 171 23.74 -0.53 -0.59
C ASP A 171 23.04 -0.23 0.75
N GLY A 172 23.51 0.81 1.43
CA GLY A 172 22.96 1.34 2.67
C GLY A 172 22.11 2.58 2.42
N VAL A 173 20.80 2.46 2.59
CA VAL A 173 19.85 3.57 2.38
C VAL A 173 19.40 4.18 3.70
N SER A 174 19.67 5.47 3.89
CA SER A 174 19.24 6.21 5.09
C SER A 174 17.84 6.80 4.93
N LEU A 175 16.88 6.27 5.68
CA LEU A 175 15.50 6.75 5.71
C LEU A 175 15.21 7.61 6.93
N ARG A 176 14.49 8.71 6.76
CA ARG A 176 14.01 9.55 7.87
C ARG A 176 12.66 9.04 8.34
N VAL A 177 12.62 8.44 9.52
CA VAL A 177 11.39 7.88 10.10
C VAL A 177 10.92 8.74 11.28
N ARG A 178 9.62 9.03 11.36
CA ARG A 178 9.03 9.76 12.48
C ARG A 178 8.69 8.79 13.61
N ARG A 179 9.25 9.01 14.79
CA ARG A 179 8.93 8.30 16.04
C ARG A 179 8.32 9.27 17.07
N PRO A 180 7.73 8.78 18.18
CA PRO A 180 7.20 9.65 19.22
C PRO A 180 8.22 10.66 19.75
N ALA A 181 9.48 10.21 19.93
CA ALA A 181 10.60 11.03 20.38
C ALA A 181 11.25 11.91 19.28
N GLY A 182 10.63 12.04 18.10
CA GLY A 182 11.13 12.87 17.00
C GLY A 182 11.53 12.09 15.73
N ARG A 183 12.11 12.80 14.75
CA ARG A 183 12.59 12.20 13.50
C ARG A 183 13.94 11.53 13.76
N LYS A 184 14.04 10.22 13.50
CA LYS A 184 15.30 9.46 13.55
C LYS A 184 15.66 8.98 12.16
N ARG A 185 16.96 9.01 11.85
CA ARG A 185 17.48 8.30 10.68
C ARG A 185 17.51 6.82 11.00
N VAL A 186 17.09 6.00 10.05
CA VAL A 186 17.07 4.55 10.12
C VAL A 186 17.82 4.06 8.89
N GLN A 187 18.78 3.15 9.09
CA GLN A 187 19.49 2.55 7.98
C GLN A 187 18.74 1.34 7.46
N MET A 188 18.65 1.23 6.14
CA MET A 188 18.12 0.08 5.43
C MET A 188 19.25 -0.51 4.60
N LEU A 189 19.63 -1.74 4.87
CA LEU A 189 20.52 -2.50 4.00
C LEU A 189 19.68 -3.04 2.85
N VAL A 190 20.18 -2.96 1.63
CA VAL A 190 19.42 -3.30 0.42
C VAL A 190 20.26 -4.22 -0.46
N ALA A 191 19.63 -5.26 -0.99
CA ALA A 191 20.22 -6.18 -1.96
C ALA A 191 19.42 -6.21 -3.25
N TYR A 192 20.07 -5.90 -4.35
CA TYR A 192 19.45 -5.74 -5.67
C TYR A 192 20.20 -6.60 -6.70
N GLY A 193 19.50 -7.58 -7.27
CA GLY A 193 20.06 -8.54 -8.20
C GLY A 193 19.82 -8.13 -9.65
N VAL A 194 20.76 -8.48 -10.52
CA VAL A 194 20.65 -8.36 -11.97
C VAL A 194 20.95 -9.72 -12.60
N ARG A 195 20.05 -10.21 -13.45
CA ARG A 195 20.23 -11.45 -14.21
C ARG A 195 21.09 -11.22 -15.45
N ALA A 196 21.52 -12.31 -16.10
CA ALA A 196 22.30 -12.26 -17.33
C ALA A 196 21.59 -11.54 -18.50
N ASP A 197 20.25 -11.55 -18.52
CA ASP A 197 19.43 -10.82 -19.50
C ASP A 197 19.28 -9.31 -19.19
N GLY A 198 19.88 -8.84 -18.09
CA GLY A 198 19.80 -7.45 -17.64
C GLY A 198 18.54 -7.13 -16.82
N SER A 199 17.63 -8.08 -16.61
CA SER A 199 16.46 -7.90 -15.74
C SER A 199 16.91 -7.68 -14.30
N ARG A 200 16.20 -6.79 -13.60
CA ARG A 200 16.62 -6.29 -12.29
C ARG A 200 15.55 -6.48 -11.24
N GLN A 201 15.93 -6.90 -10.05
CA GLN A 201 14.98 -7.17 -8.98
C GLN A 201 15.57 -6.85 -7.60
N LEU A 202 14.73 -6.26 -6.74
CA LEU A 202 15.03 -6.15 -5.32
C LEU A 202 14.89 -7.53 -4.67
N LEU A 203 15.97 -8.05 -4.06
CA LEU A 203 16.00 -9.40 -3.48
C LEU A 203 15.71 -9.38 -1.98
N ALA A 204 16.23 -8.36 -1.30
CA ALA A 204 16.01 -8.17 0.12
C ALA A 204 16.23 -6.71 0.52
N PHE A 205 15.63 -6.34 1.64
CA PHE A 205 16.00 -5.16 2.39
C PHE A 205 16.00 -5.52 3.88
N LEU A 206 16.76 -4.83 4.72
CA LEU A 206 16.77 -5.10 6.15
C LEU A 206 16.95 -3.80 6.91
N ARG A 207 16.08 -3.55 7.88
CA ARG A 207 16.26 -2.42 8.80
C ARG A 207 17.39 -2.73 9.75
N SER A 208 18.43 -1.90 9.74
CA SER A 208 19.58 -2.02 10.63
C SER A 208 19.77 -0.77 11.49
N LEU A 209 20.48 -0.94 12.61
CA LEU A 209 20.95 0.17 13.44
C LEU A 209 22.20 0.85 12.84
N GLY A 210 22.90 0.16 11.93
CA GLY A 210 24.10 0.65 11.24
C GLY A 210 24.57 -0.34 10.17
N GLU A 211 25.79 -0.14 9.70
CA GLU A 211 26.38 -0.95 8.62
C GLU A 211 27.56 -1.79 9.13
N SER A 212 27.41 -2.37 10.32
CA SER A 212 28.42 -3.28 10.87
C SER A 212 28.52 -4.55 10.04
N GLN A 213 29.66 -5.23 10.13
CA GLN A 213 29.85 -6.55 9.51
C GLN A 213 28.74 -7.53 9.89
N ALA A 214 28.42 -7.65 11.18
CA ALA A 214 27.34 -8.54 11.64
C ALA A 214 25.96 -8.22 11.03
N ALA A 215 25.65 -6.93 10.79
CA ALA A 215 24.40 -6.55 10.16
C ALA A 215 24.35 -6.98 8.69
N TRP A 216 25.46 -6.82 7.98
CA TRP A 216 25.60 -7.27 6.58
C TRP A 216 25.63 -8.79 6.46
N GLU A 217 26.35 -9.50 7.32
CA GLU A 217 26.33 -10.96 7.37
C GLU A 217 24.92 -11.48 7.59
N GLY A 218 24.14 -10.86 8.49
CA GLY A 218 22.73 -11.23 8.70
C GLY A 218 21.89 -11.16 7.41
N LEU A 219 22.05 -10.10 6.60
CA LEU A 219 21.37 -9.98 5.31
C LEU A 219 21.91 -11.00 4.29
N LEU A 220 23.22 -11.15 4.17
CA LEU A 220 23.85 -12.02 3.17
C LEU A 220 23.58 -13.51 3.46
N GLN A 221 23.60 -13.92 4.72
CA GLN A 221 23.23 -15.27 5.15
C GLN A 221 21.73 -15.56 4.96
N ASP A 222 20.86 -14.54 5.08
CA ASP A 222 19.45 -14.68 4.70
C ASP A 222 19.30 -14.99 3.21
N LEU A 223 19.96 -14.21 2.35
CA LEU A 223 19.97 -14.44 0.91
C LEU A 223 20.52 -15.83 0.56
N TYR A 224 21.63 -16.23 1.18
CA TYR A 224 22.26 -17.54 0.97
C TYR A 224 21.30 -18.68 1.35
N ARG A 225 20.70 -18.62 2.54
CA ARG A 225 19.73 -19.63 3.01
C ARG A 225 18.47 -19.70 2.15
N ARG A 226 18.07 -18.59 1.53
CA ARG A 226 16.93 -18.53 0.59
C ARG A 226 17.26 -19.10 -0.78
N GLY A 227 18.53 -19.32 -1.11
CA GLY A 227 18.96 -20.03 -2.33
C GLY A 227 19.95 -19.27 -3.22
N LEU A 228 20.32 -18.02 -2.88
CA LEU A 228 21.39 -17.29 -3.56
C LEU A 228 22.75 -17.80 -3.06
N VAL A 229 23.21 -18.96 -3.53
CA VAL A 229 24.49 -19.54 -3.08
C VAL A 229 25.71 -18.95 -3.77
N GLY A 230 25.52 -18.18 -4.85
CA GLY A 230 26.53 -17.38 -5.51
C GLY A 230 27.31 -18.10 -6.63
N ARG A 231 26.82 -19.22 -7.18
CA ARG A 231 27.51 -19.95 -8.25
C ARG A 231 27.47 -19.22 -9.58
N GLN A 232 26.39 -18.48 -9.85
CA GLN A 232 26.23 -17.69 -11.07
C GLN A 232 26.62 -16.22 -10.90
N LEU A 233 26.94 -15.79 -9.68
CA LEU A 233 27.37 -14.41 -9.43
C LEU A 233 28.76 -14.20 -10.05
N GLN A 234 28.83 -13.26 -10.98
CA GLN A 234 30.07 -12.84 -11.62
C GLN A 234 30.73 -11.67 -10.88
N LEU A 235 29.92 -10.85 -10.21
CA LEU A 235 30.42 -9.66 -9.52
C LEU A 235 29.44 -9.15 -8.45
N ILE A 236 29.98 -8.78 -7.29
CA ILE A 236 29.28 -8.06 -6.23
C ILE A 236 29.76 -6.61 -6.21
N VAL A 237 28.83 -5.66 -6.21
CA VAL A 237 29.11 -4.22 -6.27
C VAL A 237 28.61 -3.52 -5.01
N THR A 238 29.51 -2.80 -4.31
CA THR A 238 29.19 -2.12 -3.04
C THR A 238 29.73 -0.70 -2.96
N ASP A 239 29.22 0.13 -2.05
CA ASP A 239 29.66 1.52 -1.85
C ASP A 239 31.06 1.69 -1.21
N GLY A 240 31.65 0.60 -0.71
CA GLY A 240 32.95 0.57 -0.07
C GLY A 240 32.93 0.60 1.46
N CYS A 241 31.76 0.38 2.09
CA CYS A 241 31.65 0.20 3.54
C CYS A 241 32.54 -0.97 4.04
N PRO A 242 33.46 -0.75 5.02
CA PRO A 242 34.37 -1.79 5.49
C PRO A 242 33.66 -3.01 6.08
N GLY A 243 32.58 -2.80 6.83
CA GLY A 243 31.78 -3.89 7.40
C GLY A 243 31.18 -4.81 6.34
N LEU A 244 30.73 -4.23 5.22
CA LEU A 244 30.21 -4.98 4.09
C LEU A 244 31.29 -5.78 3.37
N ALA A 245 32.47 -5.20 3.15
CA ALA A 245 33.59 -5.92 2.54
C ALA A 245 34.02 -7.14 3.37
N ALA A 246 34.08 -7.00 4.70
CA ALA A 246 34.37 -8.11 5.60
C ALA A 246 33.29 -9.20 5.56
N ALA A 247 32.00 -8.80 5.55
CA ALA A 247 30.88 -9.73 5.46
C ALA A 247 30.87 -10.54 4.14
N LEU A 248 31.29 -9.92 3.04
CA LEU A 248 31.41 -10.61 1.74
C LEU A 248 32.47 -11.71 1.77
N GLN A 249 33.60 -11.48 2.42
CA GLN A 249 34.64 -12.51 2.60
C GLN A 249 34.14 -13.70 3.41
N ALA A 250 33.18 -13.49 4.31
CA ALA A 250 32.59 -14.57 5.10
C ALA A 250 31.53 -15.38 4.33
N VAL A 251 30.70 -14.73 3.50
CA VAL A 251 29.52 -15.38 2.88
C VAL A 251 29.72 -15.74 1.41
N TYR A 252 30.41 -14.90 0.64
CA TYR A 252 30.67 -15.09 -0.79
C TYR A 252 32.17 -14.92 -1.12
N PRO A 253 33.09 -15.68 -0.49
CA PRO A 253 34.53 -15.45 -0.58
C PRO A 253 35.12 -15.56 -1.99
N HIS A 254 34.47 -16.32 -2.87
CA HIS A 254 34.99 -16.62 -4.21
C HIS A 254 34.38 -15.73 -5.31
N VAL A 255 33.44 -14.84 -4.96
CA VAL A 255 32.81 -13.95 -5.93
C VAL A 255 33.63 -12.66 -6.03
N PRO A 256 34.00 -12.21 -7.25
CA PRO A 256 34.67 -10.93 -7.42
C PRO A 256 33.90 -9.77 -6.77
N HIS A 257 34.62 -8.87 -6.11
CA HIS A 257 34.06 -7.71 -5.43
C HIS A 257 34.63 -6.41 -6.01
N GLN A 258 33.75 -5.48 -6.36
CA GLN A 258 34.11 -4.16 -6.87
C GLN A 258 33.39 -3.05 -6.09
N ARG A 259 34.05 -1.89 -5.96
CA ARG A 259 33.39 -0.67 -5.49
C ARG A 259 32.55 -0.01 -6.58
N CYS A 260 31.37 0.45 -6.22
CA CYS A 260 30.43 1.12 -7.10
C CYS A 260 31.04 2.42 -7.64
N TRP A 261 31.22 2.48 -8.96
CA TRP A 261 31.76 3.66 -9.63
C TRP A 261 30.86 4.89 -9.42
N VAL A 262 29.54 4.73 -9.40
CA VAL A 262 28.58 5.83 -9.15
C VAL A 262 28.81 6.46 -7.78
N HIS A 263 28.97 5.63 -6.73
CA HIS A 263 29.28 6.12 -5.39
C HIS A 263 30.66 6.78 -5.34
N LYS A 264 31.66 6.19 -6.01
CA LYS A 264 32.99 6.78 -6.07
C LYS A 264 32.98 8.15 -6.76
N MET A 265 32.29 8.28 -7.89
CA MET A 265 32.14 9.55 -8.61
C MET A 265 31.41 10.58 -7.77
N ARG A 266 30.33 10.20 -7.06
CA ARG A 266 29.64 11.10 -6.14
C ARG A 266 30.57 11.61 -5.04
N ASN A 267 31.34 10.74 -4.41
CA ASN A 267 32.29 11.11 -3.36
C ASN A 267 33.37 12.06 -3.89
N ILE A 268 33.84 11.87 -5.12
CA ILE A 268 34.79 12.81 -5.75
C ILE A 268 34.12 14.18 -5.96
N LEU A 269 32.92 14.21 -6.54
CA LEU A 269 32.19 15.45 -6.84
C LEU A 269 31.79 16.24 -5.59
N GLU A 270 31.63 15.60 -4.43
CA GLU A 270 31.40 16.28 -3.15
C GLU A 270 32.55 17.23 -2.75
N HIS A 271 33.76 16.97 -3.25
CA HIS A 271 34.94 17.80 -3.02
C HIS A 271 35.26 18.78 -4.17
N VAL A 272 34.47 18.75 -5.24
CA VAL A 272 34.64 19.61 -6.42
C VAL A 272 33.68 20.79 -6.34
N ARG A 273 34.04 21.94 -6.94
CA ARG A 273 33.10 23.07 -7.05
C ARG A 273 32.01 22.73 -8.07
N LYS A 274 30.76 23.13 -7.79
CA LYS A 274 29.62 22.81 -8.67
C LYS A 274 29.81 23.21 -10.14
N GLY A 275 30.51 24.31 -10.40
CA GLY A 275 30.80 24.78 -11.77
C GLY A 275 31.71 23.84 -12.57
N ASP A 276 32.52 23.05 -11.88
CA ASP A 276 33.53 22.18 -12.49
C ASP A 276 33.06 20.72 -12.62
N TYR A 277 31.80 20.42 -12.25
CA TYR A 277 31.26 19.06 -12.22
C TYR A 277 31.30 18.36 -13.57
N GLU A 278 30.90 19.05 -14.64
CA GLU A 278 30.85 18.44 -15.98
C GLU A 278 32.26 18.18 -16.53
N ALA A 279 33.23 19.04 -16.23
CA ALA A 279 34.62 18.84 -16.62
C ALA A 279 35.27 17.65 -15.89
N VAL A 280 34.86 17.36 -14.65
CA VAL A 280 35.38 16.22 -13.86
C VAL A 280 34.67 14.89 -14.18
N LYS A 281 33.46 14.93 -14.73
CA LYS A 281 32.73 13.73 -15.17
C LYS A 281 33.09 13.26 -16.58
N ALA A 282 33.58 14.17 -17.42
CA ALA A 282 34.00 13.91 -18.80
C ALA A 282 35.22 12.97 -18.84
#